data_AF-F3FV01-F1
#
_entry.id   AF-F3FV01-F1
#
_cell.length_a   1.000
_cell.length_b   1.000
_cell.length_c   1.000
_cell.angle_alpha   90.00
_cell.angle_beta   90.00
_cell.angle_gamma   90.00
#
_symmetry.space_group_name_H-M   'P 1'
#
loop_
_entity.id
_entity.type
_entity.pdbx_description
1 polymer ?
#
loop_
_entity_poly.entity_id
_entity_poly.type
_entity_poly.pdbx_seq_one_letter_code
_entity_poly.pdbx_strand_id
1 'polypeptide(L)'
;MSVLRVITCSTLLAVLAGNAQIASAVEILRWERLPLAIPLRINQERIVFVDQNVRVGLPRSLTEKLRVQSTGRGAIYLYAKEA
;
A
#
# COMPACT_ATOMS: atom_id res chain seq x y z
N MET A 1 30.53 24.60 26.00
CA MET A 1 30.26 24.45 24.54
C MET A 1 29.82 23.02 24.17
N SER A 2 30.28 21.98 24.87
CA SER A 2 29.94 20.58 24.56
C SER A 2 28.48 20.18 24.87
N VAL A 3 27.90 20.69 25.96
CA VAL A 3 26.52 20.34 26.38
C VAL A 3 25.46 20.84 25.38
N LEU A 4 25.65 22.05 24.84
CA LEU A 4 24.75 22.64 23.85
C LEU A 4 24.74 21.85 22.52
N ARG A 5 25.90 21.29 22.12
CA ARG A 5 26.04 20.38 20.96
C ARG A 5 25.36 19.04 21.19
N VAL A 6 25.41 18.50 22.41
CA VAL A 6 24.75 17.23 22.74
C VAL A 6 23.23 17.37 22.71
N ILE A 7 22.70 18.47 23.26
CA ILE A 7 21.25 18.75 23.24
C ILE A 7 20.75 18.94 21.81
N THR A 8 21.45 19.71 20.99
CA THR A 8 21.07 19.90 19.57
C THR A 8 21.16 18.61 18.75
N CYS A 9 22.12 17.74 19.04
CA CYS A 9 22.20 16.44 18.38
C CYS A 9 21.04 15.52 18.79
N SER A 10 20.67 15.55 20.08
CA SER A 10 19.54 14.77 20.61
C SER A 10 18.19 15.24 20.04
N THR A 11 17.97 16.55 19.92
CA THR A 11 16.75 17.08 19.30
C THR A 11 16.68 16.77 17.80
N LEU A 12 17.81 16.83 17.08
CA LEU A 12 17.87 16.46 15.67
C LEU A 12 17.53 14.98 15.45
N LEU A 13 18.06 14.09 16.29
CA LEU A 13 17.76 12.66 16.26
C LEU A 13 16.28 12.37 16.51
N ALA A 14 15.66 13.07 17.46
CA ALA A 14 14.23 12.91 17.75
C ALA A 14 13.35 13.35 16.58
N VAL A 15 13.70 14.45 15.89
CA VAL A 15 12.97 14.91 14.69
C VAL A 15 13.10 13.91 13.53
N LEU A 16 14.27 13.30 13.34
CA LEU A 16 14.47 12.30 12.29
C LEU A 16 13.69 11.01 12.56
N ALA A 17 13.66 10.54 13.82
CA ALA A 17 12.93 9.34 14.20
C ALA A 17 11.39 9.48 14.10
N GLY A 18 10.85 10.69 14.30
CA GLY A 18 9.41 10.96 14.19
C GLY A 18 8.83 10.84 12.77
N ASN A 19 9.68 10.81 11.73
CA ASN A 19 9.28 10.71 10.33
C ASN A 19 9.35 9.26 9.79
N ALA A 20 9.43 8.25 10.66
CA ALA A 20 9.40 6.86 10.24
C ALA A 20 8.03 6.52 9.62
N GLN A 21 7.95 6.56 8.29
CA GLN A 21 6.78 6.07 7.58
C GLN A 21 6.72 4.55 7.70
N ILE A 22 5.60 4.03 8.21
CA ILE A 22 5.37 2.60 8.36
C ILE A 22 5.36 1.96 6.96
N ALA A 23 6.38 1.15 6.67
CA ALA A 23 6.50 0.43 5.41
C ALA A 23 5.33 -0.57 5.22
N SER A 24 4.82 -0.69 4.01
CA SER A 24 3.79 -1.69 3.68
C SER A 24 4.44 -3.06 3.57
N ALA A 25 4.06 -3.98 4.46
CA ALA A 25 4.50 -5.37 4.40
C ALA A 25 3.82 -6.12 3.25
N VAL A 26 4.55 -7.06 2.64
CA VAL A 26 3.97 -8.05 1.73
C VAL A 26 3.09 -9.00 2.55
N GLU A 27 1.84 -9.15 2.12
CA GLU A 27 0.86 -10.03 2.76
C GLU A 27 0.60 -11.23 1.85
N ILE A 28 0.88 -12.43 2.33
CA ILE A 28 0.64 -13.67 1.59
C ILE A 28 -0.61 -14.32 2.17
N LEU A 29 -1.66 -14.37 1.36
CA LEU A 29 -2.94 -15.02 1.71
C LEU A 29 -3.19 -16.17 0.74
N ARG A 30 -3.66 -17.31 1.27
CA ARG A 30 -4.15 -18.40 0.43
C ARG A 30 -5.55 -18.07 -0.04
N TRP A 31 -5.74 -18.02 -1.36
CA TRP A 31 -7.05 -17.75 -1.92
C TRP A 31 -7.88 -19.03 -2.05
N GLU A 32 -8.98 -19.11 -1.30
CA GLU A 32 -9.87 -20.27 -1.32
C GLU A 32 -11.02 -20.13 -2.33
N ARG A 33 -10.89 -19.23 -3.32
CA ARG A 33 -11.94 -18.82 -4.28
C ARG A 33 -13.13 -18.08 -3.65
N LEU A 34 -12.95 -17.54 -2.45
CA LEU A 34 -13.89 -16.59 -1.82
C LEU A 34 -13.49 -15.14 -2.12
N PRO A 35 -14.41 -14.17 -2.12
CA PRO A 35 -14.05 -12.76 -2.24
C PRO A 35 -13.03 -12.37 -1.16
N LEU A 36 -11.87 -11.87 -1.59
CA LEU A 36 -10.82 -11.40 -0.68
C LEU A 36 -11.02 -9.91 -0.39
N ALA A 37 -11.08 -9.55 0.88
CA ALA A 37 -11.03 -8.16 1.30
C ALA A 37 -9.60 -7.62 1.12
N ILE A 38 -9.41 -6.69 0.19
CA ILE A 38 -8.10 -6.09 -0.09
C ILE A 38 -8.12 -4.64 0.41
N PRO A 39 -7.43 -4.32 1.51
CA PRO A 39 -7.36 -2.94 1.98
C PRO A 39 -6.60 -2.07 0.98
N LEU A 40 -7.22 -0.99 0.52
CA LEU A 40 -6.62 0.00 -0.37
C LEU A 40 -6.43 1.32 0.37
N ARG A 41 -5.28 1.96 0.13
CA ARG A 41 -5.02 3.32 0.60
C ARG A 41 -5.11 4.26 -0.60
N ILE A 42 -5.72 5.42 -0.38
CA ILE A 42 -5.85 6.45 -1.41
C ILE A 42 -4.46 6.92 -1.84
N ASN A 43 -4.28 7.11 -3.14
CA ASN A 43 -3.01 7.48 -3.79
C ASN A 43 -1.88 6.46 -3.62
N GLN A 44 -2.18 5.21 -3.23
CA GLN A 44 -1.21 4.14 -3.12
C GLN A 44 -1.58 2.99 -4.05
N GLU A 45 -0.58 2.44 -4.75
CA GLU A 45 -0.76 1.24 -5.55
C GLU A 45 -0.59 -0.01 -4.69
N ARG A 46 -1.55 -0.94 -4.83
CA ARG A 46 -1.49 -2.27 -4.24
C ARG A 46 -1.45 -3.32 -5.34
N ILE A 47 -0.48 -4.21 -5.24
CA ILE A 47 -0.29 -5.30 -6.17
C ILE A 47 -0.71 -6.59 -5.49
N VAL A 48 -1.57 -7.37 -6.14
CA VAL A 48 -1.99 -8.69 -5.70
C VAL A 48 -1.48 -9.72 -6.71
N PHE A 49 -0.70 -10.67 -6.20
CA PHE A 49 -0.27 -11.83 -6.98
C PHE A 49 -1.24 -12.96 -6.74
N VAL A 50 -1.72 -13.55 -7.82
CA VAL A 50 -2.57 -14.74 -7.85
C VAL A 50 -1.92 -15.79 -8.73
N ASP A 51 -2.17 -17.06 -8.43
CA ASP A 51 -1.51 -18.18 -9.11
C ASP A 51 -1.93 -18.36 -10.58
N GLN A 52 -2.97 -17.64 -11.02
CA GLN A 52 -3.53 -17.76 -12.37
C GLN A 52 -4.08 -16.42 -12.87
N ASN A 53 -4.27 -16.31 -14.19
CA ASN A 53 -4.95 -15.15 -14.76
C ASN A 53 -6.41 -15.11 -14.31
N VAL A 54 -6.86 -13.94 -13.86
CA VAL A 54 -8.23 -13.69 -13.40
C VAL A 54 -8.83 -12.48 -14.10
N ARG A 55 -10.16 -12.41 -14.14
CA ARG A 55 -10.89 -11.19 -14.51
C ARG A 55 -11.40 -10.53 -13.24
N VAL A 56 -11.23 -9.22 -13.15
CA VAL A 56 -11.71 -8.42 -12.03
C VAL A 56 -12.95 -7.65 -12.47
N GLY A 57 -14.07 -7.90 -11.82
CA GLY A 57 -15.28 -7.08 -11.99
C GLY A 57 -15.19 -5.83 -11.12
N LEU A 58 -15.64 -4.69 -11.65
CA LEU A 58 -15.69 -3.42 -10.92
C LEU A 58 -17.13 -2.87 -10.94
N PRO A 59 -17.73 -2.60 -9.76
CA PRO A 59 -19.01 -1.89 -9.68
C PRO A 59 -18.92 -0.50 -10.33
N ARG A 60 -20.00 -0.05 -10.97
CA ARG A 60 -20.05 1.27 -11.65
C ARG A 60 -19.71 2.44 -10.72
N SER A 61 -20.08 2.35 -9.45
CA SER A 61 -19.77 3.35 -8.42
C SER A 61 -18.27 3.53 -8.17
N LEU A 62 -17.44 2.55 -8.55
CA LEU A 62 -15.99 2.56 -8.33
C LEU A 62 -15.18 2.82 -9.62
N THR A 63 -15.82 2.94 -10.78
CA THR A 63 -15.13 3.07 -12.08
C THR A 63 -14.18 4.27 -12.14
N GLU A 64 -14.57 5.40 -11.54
CA GLU A 64 -13.73 6.60 -11.51
C GLU A 64 -12.81 6.66 -10.28
N LYS A 65 -13.17 5.92 -9.22
CA LYS A 65 -12.49 5.92 -7.91
C LYS A 65 -11.35 4.92 -7.81
N LEU A 66 -11.46 3.79 -8.51
CA LEU A 66 -10.55 2.66 -8.42
C LEU A 66 -10.05 2.28 -9.81
N ARG A 67 -8.75 2.44 -10.04
CA ARG A 67 -8.08 1.91 -11.22
C ARG A 67 -7.70 0.46 -10.96
N VAL A 68 -8.16 -0.44 -11.83
CA VAL A 68 -7.83 -1.87 -11.81
C VAL A 68 -7.13 -2.24 -13.11
N GLN A 69 -5.97 -2.91 -13.02
CA GLN A 69 -5.27 -3.46 -14.18
C GLN A 69 -4.85 -4.89 -13.90
N SER A 70 -5.22 -5.81 -14.79
CA SER A 70 -4.78 -7.20 -14.73
C SER A 70 -3.75 -7.45 -15.82
N THR A 71 -2.56 -7.87 -15.42
CA THR A 71 -1.47 -8.21 -16.35
C THR A 71 -1.39 -9.72 -16.52
N GLY A 72 -0.97 -10.20 -17.71
CA GLY A 72 -1.01 -11.60 -18.15
C GLY A 72 -0.11 -12.61 -17.42
N ARG A 73 0.20 -12.40 -16.14
CA ARG A 73 0.99 -13.29 -15.27
C ARG A 73 0.41 -13.36 -13.85
N GLY A 74 -0.92 -13.26 -13.72
CA GLY A 74 -1.57 -13.31 -12.41
C GLY A 74 -1.26 -12.13 -11.49
N ALA A 75 -0.84 -10.98 -12.01
CA ALA A 75 -0.63 -9.78 -11.22
C ALA A 75 -1.78 -8.79 -11.44
N ILE A 76 -2.35 -8.30 -10.34
CA ILE A 76 -3.45 -7.33 -10.32
C ILE A 76 -2.97 -6.05 -9.64
N TYR A 77 -3.04 -4.95 -10.35
CA TYR A 77 -2.70 -3.61 -9.85
C TYR A 77 -3.99 -2.89 -9.48
N LEU A 78 -4.05 -2.43 -8.24
CA LEU A 78 -5.17 -1.71 -7.67
C LEU A 78 -4.69 -0.35 -7.19
N TYR A 79 -5.31 0.72 -7.67
CA TYR A 79 -4.98 2.08 -7.27
C TYR A 79 -6.25 2.86 -6.96
N ALA A 80 -6.44 3.17 -5.68
CA ALA A 80 -7.55 3.98 -5.21
C ALA A 80 -7.20 5.48 -5.35
N LYS A 81 -8.01 6.22 -6.08
CA LYS A 81 -7.90 7.67 -6.26
C LYS A 81 -8.63 8.44 -5.16
N GLU A 82 -9.74 7.90 -4.68
CA GLU A 82 -10.62 8.51 -3.68
C GLU A 82 -11.45 7.44 -2.95
N ALA A 83 -12.13 7.86 -1.87
CA ALA A 83 -13.02 7.02 -1.06
C ALA A 83 -14.44 6.95 -1.64
#